data_AF-A0A8H6G7M8-F1
#
_entry.id   AF-A0A8H6G7M8-F1
#
_cell.length_a   1.000
_cell.length_b   1.000
_cell.length_c   1.000
_cell.angle_alpha   90.00
_cell.angle_beta   90.00
_cell.angle_gamma   90.00
#
_symmetry.space_group_name_H-M   'P 1'
#
loop_
_entity.id
_entity.type
_entity.pdbx_description
1 polymer ?
#
loop_
_entity_poly.entity_id
_entity_poly.type
_entity_poly.pdbx_seq_one_letter_code
_entity_poly.pdbx_strand_id
1 'polypeptide(L)'
;MKFTQIVVLLSSSIALAHPFGGKPSQPDSSDGYPFPTKEQLREISWRADGTLSNAPPPAKLGDSSKTAFQALAFGEEFEKAYFSSLLYNVTNNIHGYKSHYRYSKSELVKMLTTVVAQEELHAINAINVLKHFQVPAPLPCKYHLPTTNIDDAFALAESFTMLVVGTLQDVSQTLAINGDNGVVRAIASVIGQEGEQGGFYRSLLGRVPSETPFLTTSVGAFAFSYIYNNFVVPGSCPFDISIINLPILAKLDVEDASKGFDVKPRDQILTFTSDITGIENAERLIGGNGDGLFLTYFSGQLLPISEPISNVKWHKGHITFDAFFPFKENVMQGLTVAALTTSSKFTAPAMITEATIAGPGLIQVNDKL
;
A
#
# COMPACT_ATOMS: atom_id res chain seq x y z
N MET A 1 39.94 34.28 47.22
CA MET A 1 38.64 33.87 46.63
C MET A 1 38.64 34.28 45.16
N LYS A 2 38.87 33.33 44.25
CA LYS A 2 38.84 33.54 42.79
C LYS A 2 37.60 32.83 42.26
N PHE A 3 36.75 33.56 41.54
CA PHE A 3 35.63 33.00 40.78
C PHE A 3 36.17 32.35 39.51
N THR A 4 35.84 31.08 39.29
CA THR A 4 36.07 30.38 38.02
C THR A 4 34.70 30.13 37.40
N GLN A 5 34.40 30.81 36.30
CA GLN A 5 33.23 30.52 35.47
C GLN A 5 33.45 29.19 34.75
N ILE A 6 32.58 28.21 35.00
CA ILE A 6 32.46 27.01 34.17
C ILE A 6 31.35 27.29 33.17
N VAL A 7 31.73 27.46 31.90
CA VAL A 7 30.80 27.47 30.76
C VAL A 7 30.48 26.02 30.42
N VAL A 8 29.23 25.61 30.64
CA VAL A 8 28.73 24.32 30.14
C VAL A 8 28.28 24.53 28.70
N LEU A 9 29.10 24.10 27.75
CA LEU A 9 28.72 23.94 26.35
C LEU A 9 27.90 22.65 26.22
N LEU A 10 26.58 22.79 26.07
CA LEU A 10 25.70 21.72 25.61
C LEU A 10 25.96 21.53 24.10
N SER A 11 26.78 20.54 23.75
CA SER A 11 26.92 20.09 22.37
C SER A 11 25.68 19.29 21.97
N SER A 12 24.78 19.96 21.24
CA SER A 12 23.67 19.35 20.52
C SER A 12 24.24 18.35 19.50
N SER A 13 24.07 17.06 19.77
CA SER A 13 24.42 16.01 18.81
C SER A 13 23.33 15.97 17.74
N ILE A 14 23.51 16.72 16.66
CA ILE A 14 22.70 16.59 15.45
C ILE A 14 23.07 15.24 14.84
N ALA A 15 22.23 14.22 15.06
CA ALA A 15 22.30 12.99 14.30
C ALA A 15 21.89 13.31 12.85
N LEU A 16 22.87 13.61 12.01
CA LEU A 16 22.70 13.66 10.57
C LEU A 16 22.36 12.25 10.10
N ALA A 17 21.08 12.05 9.74
CA ALA A 17 20.66 10.90 8.98
C ALA A 17 21.54 10.83 7.72
N HIS A 18 22.38 9.80 7.64
CA HIS A 18 23.22 9.59 6.47
C HIS A 18 22.31 9.18 5.30
N PRO A 19 22.48 9.78 4.10
CA PRO A 19 21.83 9.28 2.91
C PRO A 19 22.49 7.95 2.57
N PHE A 20 21.87 6.84 2.95
CA PHE A 20 22.29 5.51 2.48
C PHE A 20 21.91 5.38 1.00
N GLY A 21 22.76 5.94 0.13
CA GLY A 21 22.75 5.73 -1.32
C GLY A 21 23.34 4.37 -1.73
N GLY A 22 22.96 3.30 -1.04
CA GLY A 22 23.19 1.95 -1.54
C GLY A 22 22.17 1.68 -2.64
N LYS A 23 22.61 1.28 -3.84
CA LYS A 23 21.69 0.67 -4.81
C LYS A 23 20.96 -0.47 -4.08
N PRO A 24 19.61 -0.59 -4.17
CA PRO A 24 18.96 -1.83 -3.83
C PRO A 24 19.50 -2.85 -4.83
N SER A 25 20.49 -3.65 -4.42
CA SER A 25 20.84 -4.85 -5.16
C SER A 25 19.67 -5.80 -4.97
N GLN A 26 18.80 -5.87 -5.98
CA GLN A 26 17.82 -6.94 -6.10
C GLN A 26 18.52 -8.28 -5.81
N PRO A 27 17.92 -9.20 -5.03
CA PRO A 27 18.35 -10.59 -5.05
C PRO A 27 18.38 -11.06 -6.50
N ASP A 28 19.48 -11.72 -6.87
CA ASP A 28 19.89 -12.20 -8.20
C ASP A 28 18.89 -12.07 -9.36
N SER A 29 19.31 -11.30 -10.37
CA SER A 29 18.65 -11.11 -11.67
C SER A 29 18.78 -12.32 -12.61
N SER A 30 18.66 -13.56 -12.13
CA SER A 30 18.90 -14.76 -12.94
C SER A 30 17.63 -15.38 -13.57
N ASP A 31 16.44 -15.04 -13.08
CA ASP A 31 15.18 -15.63 -13.54
C ASP A 31 14.52 -14.90 -14.71
N GLY A 32 15.14 -13.86 -15.26
CA GLY A 32 14.64 -13.17 -16.46
C GLY A 32 13.35 -12.38 -16.28
N TYR A 33 12.87 -12.19 -15.05
CA TYR A 33 11.76 -11.29 -14.75
C TYR A 33 12.05 -9.84 -15.25
N PRO A 34 11.06 -9.10 -15.80
CA PRO A 34 9.63 -9.42 -15.92
C PRO A 34 9.25 -10.20 -17.19
N PHE A 35 10.23 -10.63 -17.99
CA PHE A 35 10.01 -11.33 -19.27
C PHE A 35 10.75 -12.66 -19.32
N PRO A 36 10.41 -13.61 -18.43
CA PRO A 36 11.14 -14.87 -18.35
C PRO A 36 10.97 -15.70 -19.63
N THR A 37 12.02 -16.46 -19.98
CA THR A 37 11.89 -17.59 -20.91
C THR A 37 10.98 -18.67 -20.32
N LYS A 38 10.65 -19.72 -21.09
CA LYS A 38 9.82 -20.83 -20.58
C LYS A 38 10.51 -21.56 -19.43
N GLU A 39 11.81 -21.78 -19.53
CA GLU A 39 12.63 -22.44 -18.53
C GLU A 39 12.69 -21.59 -17.25
N GLN A 40 12.92 -20.28 -17.40
CA GLN A 40 12.90 -19.33 -16.29
C GLN A 40 11.53 -19.25 -15.61
N LEU A 41 10.43 -19.21 -16.38
CA LEU A 41 9.07 -19.21 -15.82
C LEU A 41 8.79 -20.49 -15.02
N ARG A 42 9.35 -21.63 -15.45
CA ARG A 42 9.25 -22.88 -14.71
C ARG A 42 10.00 -22.82 -13.39
N GLU A 43 11.16 -22.16 -13.34
CA GLU A 43 11.92 -21.95 -12.10
C GLU A 43 11.19 -21.02 -11.13
N ILE A 44 10.61 -19.92 -11.63
CA ILE A 44 9.72 -19.04 -10.85
C ILE A 44 8.57 -19.87 -10.27
N SER A 45 7.91 -20.67 -11.10
CA SER A 45 6.79 -21.52 -10.67
C SER A 45 7.17 -22.53 -9.58
N TRP A 46 8.36 -23.13 -9.66
CA TRP A 46 8.87 -24.02 -8.63
C TRP A 46 9.13 -23.31 -7.31
N ARG A 47 9.63 -22.07 -7.33
CA ARG A 47 9.82 -21.27 -6.11
C ARG A 47 8.48 -20.81 -5.51
N ALA A 48 7.50 -20.51 -6.38
CA ALA A 48 6.17 -20.06 -6.00
C ALA A 48 5.25 -21.19 -5.48
N ASP A 49 5.70 -22.44 -5.55
CA ASP A 49 4.91 -23.64 -5.24
C ASP A 49 3.60 -23.73 -6.09
N GLY A 50 3.62 -23.19 -7.32
CA GLY A 50 2.46 -23.11 -8.21
C GLY A 50 2.78 -22.51 -9.57
N THR A 51 1.88 -22.63 -10.54
CA THR A 51 2.08 -22.11 -11.92
C THR A 51 1.04 -21.06 -12.27
N LEU A 52 1.30 -20.29 -13.33
CA LEU A 52 0.25 -19.54 -14.01
C LEU A 52 -0.89 -20.46 -14.46
N SER A 53 -2.08 -19.88 -14.59
CA SER A 53 -3.22 -20.57 -15.19
C SER A 53 -2.93 -20.98 -16.64
N ASN A 54 -3.34 -22.19 -17.01
CA ASN A 54 -3.32 -22.68 -18.39
C ASN A 54 -4.64 -22.42 -19.13
N ALA A 55 -5.57 -21.67 -18.53
CA ALA A 55 -6.81 -21.28 -19.18
C ALA A 55 -6.53 -20.40 -20.42
N PRO A 56 -7.37 -20.48 -21.47
CA PRO A 56 -7.24 -19.56 -22.59
C PRO A 56 -7.40 -18.10 -22.13
N PRO A 57 -6.72 -17.14 -22.77
CA PRO A 57 -6.94 -15.72 -22.49
C PRO A 57 -8.43 -15.35 -22.62
N PRO A 58 -8.91 -14.37 -21.84
CA PRO A 58 -10.28 -13.90 -21.93
C PRO A 58 -10.59 -13.35 -23.33
N ALA A 59 -11.80 -13.59 -23.84
CA ALA A 59 -12.18 -13.15 -25.20
C ALA A 59 -12.40 -11.63 -25.33
N LYS A 60 -12.66 -10.94 -24.22
CA LYS A 60 -12.88 -9.50 -24.15
C LYS A 60 -12.40 -8.96 -22.80
N LEU A 61 -12.13 -7.65 -22.77
CA LEU A 61 -11.83 -6.90 -21.56
C LEU A 61 -12.26 -5.44 -21.79
N GLY A 62 -13.12 -4.92 -20.91
CA GLY A 62 -13.57 -3.52 -20.95
C GLY A 62 -12.45 -2.53 -20.62
N ASP A 63 -12.62 -1.25 -20.97
CA ASP A 63 -11.56 -0.25 -20.80
C ASP A 63 -11.24 0.04 -19.33
N SER A 64 -12.25 0.14 -18.45
CA SER A 64 -12.00 0.26 -17.01
C SER A 64 -11.35 -0.99 -16.42
N SER A 65 -11.65 -2.19 -16.96
CA SER A 65 -10.93 -3.41 -16.59
C SER A 65 -9.46 -3.36 -17.03
N LYS A 66 -9.15 -2.84 -18.22
CA LYS A 66 -7.75 -2.65 -18.67
C LYS A 66 -7.00 -1.71 -17.72
N THR A 67 -7.61 -0.57 -17.36
CA THR A 67 -7.04 0.35 -16.38
C THR A 67 -6.80 -0.34 -15.04
N ALA A 68 -7.76 -1.14 -14.56
CA ALA A 68 -7.61 -1.92 -13.33
C ALA A 68 -6.44 -2.91 -13.41
N PHE A 69 -6.25 -3.59 -14.54
CA PHE A 69 -5.11 -4.48 -14.74
C PHE A 69 -3.76 -3.75 -14.83
N GLN A 70 -3.73 -2.52 -15.36
CA GLN A 70 -2.52 -1.71 -15.33
C GLN A 70 -2.18 -1.29 -13.89
N ALA A 71 -3.17 -0.84 -13.12
CA ALA A 71 -2.97 -0.50 -11.70
C ALA A 71 -2.53 -1.72 -10.87
N LEU A 72 -3.12 -2.89 -11.15
CA LEU A 72 -2.73 -4.16 -10.54
C LEU A 72 -1.28 -4.48 -10.88
N ALA A 73 -0.92 -4.55 -12.17
CA ALA A 73 0.47 -4.82 -12.58
C ALA A 73 1.48 -3.84 -11.95
N PHE A 74 1.12 -2.56 -11.82
CA PHE A 74 1.96 -1.57 -11.13
C PHE A 74 2.14 -1.89 -9.63
N GLY A 75 1.08 -2.35 -8.95
CA GLY A 75 1.12 -2.80 -7.56
C GLY A 75 1.99 -4.04 -7.39
N GLU A 76 1.79 -5.06 -8.22
CA GLU A 76 2.55 -6.31 -8.19
C GLU A 76 4.06 -6.08 -8.39
N GLU A 77 4.44 -5.15 -9.30
CA GLU A 77 5.85 -4.77 -9.50
C GLU A 77 6.45 -4.13 -8.23
N PHE A 78 5.65 -3.36 -7.49
CA PHE A 78 6.06 -2.81 -6.20
C PHE A 78 6.20 -3.91 -5.14
N GLU A 79 5.21 -4.79 -4.99
CA GLU A 79 5.22 -5.85 -3.98
C GLU A 79 6.39 -6.81 -4.21
N LYS A 80 6.61 -7.21 -5.47
CA LYS A 80 7.79 -7.98 -5.89
C LYS A 80 9.08 -7.29 -5.45
N ALA A 81 9.23 -6.00 -5.73
CA ALA A 81 10.41 -5.22 -5.35
C ALA A 81 10.58 -5.11 -3.82
N TYR A 82 9.48 -4.90 -3.10
CA TYR A 82 9.43 -4.82 -1.64
C TYR A 82 9.90 -6.11 -1.00
N PHE A 83 9.26 -7.23 -1.33
CA PHE A 83 9.60 -8.55 -0.77
C PHE A 83 10.98 -9.02 -1.21
N SER A 84 11.43 -8.66 -2.42
CA SER A 84 12.81 -8.90 -2.86
C SER A 84 13.81 -8.19 -1.94
N SER A 85 13.56 -6.93 -1.59
CA SER A 85 14.40 -6.19 -0.65
C SER A 85 14.37 -6.79 0.76
N LEU A 86 13.20 -7.20 1.24
CA LEU A 86 13.07 -7.84 2.55
C LEU A 86 13.82 -9.18 2.61
N LEU A 87 13.68 -10.01 1.57
CA LEU A 87 14.43 -11.25 1.41
C LEU A 87 15.94 -10.99 1.42
N TYR A 88 16.42 -9.99 0.67
CA TYR A 88 17.83 -9.61 0.68
C TYR A 88 18.30 -9.24 2.09
N ASN A 89 17.54 -8.40 2.79
CA ASN A 89 17.91 -7.90 4.12
C ASN A 89 18.03 -9.04 5.15
N VAL A 90 17.04 -9.95 5.16
CA VAL A 90 17.04 -11.13 6.03
C VAL A 90 18.19 -12.08 5.66
N THR A 91 18.35 -12.37 4.37
CA THR A 91 19.39 -13.29 3.87
C THR A 91 20.79 -12.81 4.23
N ASN A 92 21.04 -11.50 4.13
CA ASN A 92 22.36 -10.91 4.36
C ASN A 92 22.58 -10.44 5.80
N ASN A 93 21.67 -10.72 6.73
CA ASN A 93 21.77 -10.28 8.13
C ASN A 93 21.99 -8.76 8.25
N ILE A 94 21.29 -7.97 7.44
CA ILE A 94 21.33 -6.51 7.55
C ILE A 94 20.89 -6.11 8.97
N HIS A 95 21.51 -5.08 9.54
CA HIS A 95 21.16 -4.60 10.87
C HIS A 95 19.65 -4.29 10.96
N GLY A 96 19.00 -4.73 12.04
CA GLY A 96 17.53 -4.68 12.20
C GLY A 96 16.77 -5.89 11.62
N TYR A 97 17.40 -6.71 10.77
CA TYR A 97 16.75 -7.84 10.06
C TYR A 97 17.32 -9.21 10.41
N LYS A 98 18.21 -9.28 11.41
CA LYS A 98 19.00 -10.50 11.72
C LYS A 98 18.20 -11.63 12.36
N SER A 99 17.14 -11.29 13.08
CA SER A 99 16.39 -12.25 13.89
C SER A 99 14.98 -11.78 14.10
N HIS A 100 14.04 -12.72 14.02
CA HIS A 100 12.67 -12.55 14.48
C HIS A 100 12.44 -13.47 15.69
N TYR A 101 11.60 -13.06 16.63
CA TYR A 101 11.43 -13.79 17.88
C TYR A 101 10.62 -15.10 17.73
N ARG A 102 9.77 -15.21 16.69
CA ARG A 102 8.95 -16.41 16.41
C ARG A 102 9.50 -17.35 15.34
N TYR A 103 10.39 -16.86 14.47
CA TYR A 103 10.81 -17.59 13.28
C TYR A 103 12.32 -17.53 13.12
N SER A 104 12.92 -18.68 12.78
CA SER A 104 14.33 -18.75 12.41
C SER A 104 14.59 -18.03 11.09
N LYS A 105 15.84 -17.63 10.86
CA LYS A 105 16.26 -17.06 9.59
C LYS A 105 15.93 -17.97 8.40
N SER A 106 16.15 -19.28 8.52
CA SER A 106 15.88 -20.24 7.43
C SER A 106 14.40 -20.30 7.07
N GLU A 107 13.51 -20.24 8.06
CA GLU A 107 12.06 -20.23 7.83
C GLU A 107 11.64 -18.94 7.12
N LEU A 108 12.15 -17.78 7.58
CA LEU A 108 11.88 -16.49 6.95
C LEU A 108 12.40 -16.42 5.52
N VAL A 109 13.63 -16.90 5.27
CA VAL A 109 14.21 -16.93 3.92
C VAL A 109 13.39 -17.84 3.01
N LYS A 110 12.98 -19.02 3.47
CA LYS A 110 12.14 -19.93 2.66
C LYS A 110 10.80 -19.28 2.33
N MET A 111 10.11 -18.70 3.32
CA MET A 111 8.83 -18.03 3.13
C MET A 111 8.95 -16.83 2.17
N LEU A 112 9.90 -15.93 2.40
CA LEU A 112 10.09 -14.75 1.54
C LEU A 112 10.53 -15.12 0.12
N THR A 113 11.27 -16.22 -0.05
CA THR A 113 11.60 -16.74 -1.39
C THR A 113 10.36 -17.19 -2.14
N THR A 114 9.42 -17.84 -1.45
CA THR A 114 8.14 -18.26 -2.02
C THR A 114 7.26 -17.04 -2.34
N VAL A 115 7.14 -16.08 -1.42
CA VAL A 115 6.37 -14.83 -1.63
C VAL A 115 6.88 -14.05 -2.84
N VAL A 116 8.19 -13.82 -2.94
CA VAL A 116 8.77 -13.11 -4.11
C VAL A 116 8.38 -13.78 -5.43
N ALA A 117 8.43 -15.11 -5.48
CA ALA A 117 8.06 -15.84 -6.69
C ALA A 117 6.55 -15.83 -6.96
N GLN A 118 5.71 -15.75 -5.93
CA GLN A 118 4.26 -15.58 -6.07
C GLN A 118 3.93 -14.21 -6.66
N GLU A 119 4.54 -13.13 -6.16
CA GLU A 119 4.35 -11.79 -6.74
C GLU A 119 4.88 -11.69 -8.18
N GLU A 120 5.97 -12.39 -8.49
CA GLU A 120 6.44 -12.51 -9.88
C GLU A 120 5.36 -13.12 -10.78
N LEU A 121 4.69 -14.19 -10.33
CA LEU A 121 3.61 -14.82 -11.09
C LEU A 121 2.37 -13.93 -11.19
N HIS A 122 2.00 -13.21 -10.13
CA HIS A 122 0.88 -12.27 -10.16
C HIS A 122 1.13 -11.13 -11.17
N ALA A 123 2.30 -10.50 -11.12
CA ALA A 123 2.73 -9.49 -12.09
C ALA A 123 2.71 -10.03 -13.52
N ILE A 124 3.32 -11.21 -13.76
CA ILE A 124 3.36 -11.82 -15.09
C ILE A 124 1.94 -12.13 -15.59
N ASN A 125 1.04 -12.60 -14.72
CA ASN A 125 -0.34 -12.86 -15.07
C ASN A 125 -1.04 -11.57 -15.55
N ALA A 126 -0.92 -10.47 -14.79
CA ALA A 126 -1.49 -9.18 -15.14
C ALA A 126 -0.93 -8.64 -16.46
N ILE A 127 0.40 -8.68 -16.61
CA ILE A 127 1.12 -8.25 -17.81
C ILE A 127 0.67 -9.08 -19.03
N ASN A 128 0.47 -10.39 -18.88
CA ASN A 128 0.03 -11.25 -19.98
C ASN A 128 -1.40 -10.94 -20.43
N VAL A 129 -2.30 -10.61 -19.49
CA VAL A 129 -3.65 -10.12 -19.83
C VAL A 129 -3.57 -8.82 -20.63
N LEU A 130 -2.78 -7.84 -20.18
CA LEU A 130 -2.60 -6.57 -20.89
C LEU A 130 -2.00 -6.77 -22.28
N LYS A 131 -0.95 -7.60 -22.40
CA LYS A 131 -0.33 -7.96 -23.68
C LYS A 131 -1.31 -8.62 -24.64
N HIS A 132 -2.18 -9.51 -24.15
CA HIS A 132 -3.20 -10.16 -24.99
C HIS A 132 -4.11 -9.13 -25.67
N PHE A 133 -4.47 -8.06 -24.96
CA PHE A 133 -5.28 -6.96 -25.49
C PHE A 133 -4.46 -5.80 -26.08
N GLN A 134 -3.16 -5.97 -26.27
CA GLN A 134 -2.26 -4.95 -26.82
C GLN A 134 -2.26 -3.63 -26.01
N VAL A 135 -2.49 -3.74 -24.70
CA VAL A 135 -2.45 -2.61 -23.76
C VAL A 135 -1.03 -2.50 -23.19
N PRO A 136 -0.43 -1.30 -23.14
CA PRO A 136 0.85 -1.10 -22.48
C PRO A 136 0.78 -1.51 -21.01
N ALA A 137 1.70 -2.40 -20.60
CA ALA A 137 1.84 -2.82 -19.22
C ALA A 137 2.88 -1.96 -18.49
N PRO A 138 2.61 -1.54 -17.24
CA PRO A 138 3.62 -0.96 -16.38
C PRO A 138 4.84 -1.89 -16.24
N LEU A 139 6.01 -1.27 -16.13
CA LEU A 139 7.28 -1.93 -15.88
C LEU A 139 7.82 -1.46 -14.51
N PRO A 140 8.69 -2.23 -13.84
CA PRO A 140 9.11 -1.87 -12.49
C PRO A 140 9.81 -0.51 -12.44
N CYS A 141 9.37 0.33 -11.50
CA CYS A 141 10.00 1.62 -11.21
C CYS A 141 11.22 1.43 -10.27
N LYS A 142 11.85 2.53 -9.83
CA LYS A 142 12.72 2.48 -8.65
C LYS A 142 11.90 2.82 -7.42
N TYR A 143 12.20 2.13 -6.32
CA TYR A 143 11.48 2.27 -5.07
C TYR A 143 12.39 2.73 -3.92
N HIS A 144 11.83 3.50 -3.00
CA HIS A 144 12.40 3.77 -1.69
C HIS A 144 11.57 3.02 -0.65
N LEU A 145 12.23 2.22 0.19
CA LEU A 145 11.56 1.33 1.14
C LEU A 145 11.95 1.78 2.56
N PRO A 146 11.01 2.34 3.36
CA PRO A 146 11.36 3.16 4.52
C PRO A 146 11.69 2.36 5.81
N THR A 147 11.64 1.03 5.77
CA THR A 147 11.77 0.19 6.97
C THR A 147 13.22 -0.12 7.30
N THR A 148 13.55 -0.13 8.59
CA THR A 148 14.92 -0.36 9.08
C THR A 148 15.06 -1.59 9.98
N ASN A 149 13.96 -2.26 10.29
CA ASN A 149 13.92 -3.50 11.04
C ASN A 149 12.82 -4.43 10.52
N ILE A 150 12.88 -5.69 10.95
CA ILE A 150 12.01 -6.76 10.46
C ILE A 150 10.55 -6.61 10.88
N ASP A 151 10.27 -6.13 12.09
CA ASP A 151 8.90 -6.01 12.60
C ASP A 151 8.17 -4.87 11.88
N ASP A 152 8.83 -3.71 11.71
CA ASP A 152 8.28 -2.60 10.92
C ASP A 152 8.11 -2.99 9.44
N ALA A 153 8.99 -3.83 8.90
CA ALA A 153 8.86 -4.35 7.54
C ALA A 153 7.61 -5.23 7.39
N PHE A 154 7.38 -6.17 8.31
CA PHE A 154 6.16 -6.98 8.26
C PHE A 154 4.90 -6.18 8.60
N ALA A 155 4.97 -5.16 9.45
CA ALA A 155 3.84 -4.27 9.72
C ALA A 155 3.45 -3.46 8.48
N LEU A 156 4.45 -2.94 7.75
CA LEU A 156 4.22 -2.25 6.49
C LEU A 156 3.69 -3.20 5.41
N ALA A 157 4.28 -4.41 5.29
CA ALA A 157 3.82 -5.45 4.39
C ALA A 157 2.36 -5.79 4.61
N GLU A 158 1.98 -6.07 5.86
CA GLU A 158 0.61 -6.35 6.24
C GLU A 158 -0.34 -5.22 5.83
N SER A 159 0.01 -3.97 6.12
CA SER A 159 -0.87 -2.84 5.81
C SER A 159 -1.07 -2.60 4.31
N PHE A 160 -0.02 -2.68 3.48
CA PHE A 160 -0.21 -2.52 2.04
C PHE A 160 -0.87 -3.74 1.41
N THR A 161 -0.57 -4.97 1.87
CA THR A 161 -1.23 -6.18 1.37
C THR A 161 -2.73 -6.11 1.65
N MET A 162 -3.15 -5.67 2.85
CA MET A 162 -4.57 -5.50 3.15
C MET A 162 -5.23 -4.40 2.29
N LEU A 163 -4.49 -3.34 1.93
CA LEU A 163 -4.96 -2.33 0.97
C LEU A 163 -5.13 -2.92 -0.44
N VAL A 164 -4.16 -3.72 -0.92
CA VAL A 164 -4.22 -4.40 -2.22
C VAL A 164 -5.37 -5.39 -2.26
N VAL A 165 -5.53 -6.25 -1.25
CA VAL A 165 -6.68 -7.15 -1.10
C VAL A 165 -8.01 -6.39 -1.16
N GLY A 166 -8.09 -5.22 -0.50
CA GLY A 166 -9.25 -4.32 -0.59
C GLY A 166 -9.50 -3.81 -2.00
N THR A 167 -8.44 -3.44 -2.73
CA THR A 167 -8.51 -2.98 -4.12
C THR A 167 -8.86 -4.11 -5.10
N LEU A 168 -8.39 -5.34 -4.88
CA LEU A 168 -8.75 -6.49 -5.73
C LEU A 168 -10.25 -6.83 -5.67
N GLN A 169 -10.93 -6.49 -4.57
CA GLN A 169 -12.39 -6.56 -4.49
C GLN A 169 -13.05 -5.56 -5.45
N ASP A 170 -12.53 -4.32 -5.56
CA ASP A 170 -12.99 -3.30 -6.51
C ASP A 170 -12.66 -3.68 -7.96
N VAL A 171 -11.51 -4.30 -8.21
CA VAL A 171 -11.19 -4.91 -9.50
C VAL A 171 -12.23 -5.98 -9.85
N SER A 172 -12.56 -6.87 -8.90
CA SER A 172 -13.58 -7.91 -9.10
C SER A 172 -14.95 -7.33 -9.44
N GLN A 173 -15.35 -6.24 -8.75
CA GLN A 173 -16.58 -5.52 -9.02
C GLN A 173 -16.57 -4.86 -10.42
N THR A 174 -15.46 -4.24 -10.80
CA THR A 174 -15.26 -3.63 -12.13
C THR A 174 -15.41 -4.68 -13.23
N LEU A 175 -14.79 -5.84 -13.06
CA LEU A 175 -14.91 -6.96 -13.99
C LEU A 175 -16.35 -7.46 -14.11
N ALA A 176 -17.08 -7.55 -12.98
CA ALA A 176 -18.48 -7.96 -12.98
C ALA A 176 -19.36 -6.96 -13.74
N ILE A 177 -19.17 -5.65 -13.53
CA ILE A 177 -19.89 -4.58 -14.23
C ILE A 177 -19.66 -4.65 -15.75
N ASN A 178 -18.42 -4.91 -16.18
CA ASN A 178 -18.07 -5.02 -17.59
C ASN A 178 -18.44 -6.38 -18.22
N GLY A 179 -18.86 -7.35 -17.40
CA GLY A 179 -19.11 -8.73 -17.80
C GLY A 179 -17.84 -9.45 -18.28
N ASP A 180 -16.70 -9.14 -17.68
CA ASP A 180 -15.36 -9.67 -18.01
C ASP A 180 -15.04 -10.94 -17.22
N ASN A 181 -15.95 -11.92 -17.29
CA ASN A 181 -15.94 -13.12 -16.45
C ASN A 181 -14.68 -13.98 -16.58
N GLY A 182 -13.94 -13.86 -17.70
CA GLY A 182 -12.81 -14.73 -18.03
C GLY A 182 -11.63 -14.63 -17.06
N VAL A 183 -11.51 -13.52 -16.32
CA VAL A 183 -10.42 -13.25 -15.38
C VAL A 183 -10.86 -13.19 -13.92
N VAL A 184 -12.17 -13.21 -13.65
CA VAL A 184 -12.73 -13.08 -12.28
C VAL A 184 -12.18 -14.17 -11.34
N ARG A 185 -12.07 -15.42 -11.81
CA ARG A 185 -11.51 -16.50 -10.98
C ARG A 185 -10.03 -16.31 -10.66
N ALA A 186 -9.26 -15.71 -11.58
CA ALA A 186 -7.85 -15.43 -11.34
C ALA A 186 -7.69 -14.33 -10.27
N ILE A 187 -8.48 -13.25 -10.36
CA ILE A 187 -8.48 -12.21 -9.31
C ILE A 187 -8.93 -12.78 -7.96
N ALA A 188 -9.99 -13.59 -7.94
CA ALA A 188 -10.45 -14.23 -6.70
C ALA A 188 -9.40 -15.15 -6.06
N SER A 189 -8.59 -15.86 -6.86
CA SER A 189 -7.49 -16.67 -6.32
C SER A 189 -6.36 -15.81 -5.74
N VAL A 190 -6.05 -14.67 -6.36
CA VAL A 190 -5.04 -13.72 -5.85
C VAL A 190 -5.49 -13.13 -4.51
N ILE A 191 -6.76 -12.71 -4.40
CA ILE A 191 -7.37 -12.26 -3.13
C ILE A 191 -7.17 -13.30 -2.02
N GLY A 192 -7.43 -14.58 -2.33
CA GLY A 192 -7.27 -15.67 -1.37
C GLY A 192 -5.82 -15.84 -0.94
N GLN A 193 -4.89 -15.83 -1.90
CA GLN A 193 -3.47 -16.01 -1.66
C GLN A 193 -2.87 -14.85 -0.86
N GLU A 194 -3.14 -13.59 -1.25
CA GLU A 194 -2.69 -12.42 -0.50
C GLU A 194 -3.32 -12.34 0.90
N GLY A 195 -4.56 -12.82 1.04
CA GLY A 195 -5.21 -12.98 2.34
C GLY A 195 -4.46 -13.97 3.27
N GLU A 196 -3.93 -15.06 2.73
CA GLU A 196 -3.07 -15.99 3.47
C GLU A 196 -1.77 -15.31 3.92
N GLN A 197 -1.16 -14.50 3.04
CA GLN A 197 0.02 -13.71 3.38
C GLN A 197 -0.26 -12.71 4.50
N GLY A 198 -1.34 -11.93 4.37
CA GLY A 198 -1.79 -10.97 5.38
C GLY A 198 -2.00 -11.63 6.74
N GLY A 199 -2.70 -12.77 6.78
CA GLY A 199 -2.90 -13.54 8.00
C GLY A 199 -1.59 -14.07 8.61
N PHE A 200 -0.63 -14.49 7.77
CA PHE A 200 0.69 -14.89 8.22
C PHE A 200 1.48 -13.72 8.81
N TYR A 201 1.51 -12.55 8.15
CA TYR A 201 2.20 -11.35 8.66
C TYR A 201 1.62 -10.91 10.01
N ARG A 202 0.30 -10.96 10.17
CA ARG A 202 -0.37 -10.70 11.45
C ARG A 202 0.08 -11.70 12.52
N SER A 203 0.14 -12.99 12.19
CA SER A 203 0.62 -14.03 13.10
C SER A 203 2.08 -13.80 13.53
N LEU A 204 2.93 -13.36 12.60
CA LEU A 204 4.33 -13.04 12.85
C LEU A 204 4.45 -11.88 13.84
N LEU A 205 3.61 -10.85 13.68
CA LEU A 205 3.55 -9.66 14.54
C LEU A 205 2.82 -9.89 15.87
N GLY A 206 2.39 -11.12 16.16
CA GLY A 206 1.65 -11.43 17.39
C GLY A 206 0.25 -10.85 17.42
N ARG A 207 -0.40 -10.78 16.27
CA ARG A 207 -1.79 -10.32 16.11
C ARG A 207 -2.69 -11.50 15.77
N VAL A 208 -4.00 -11.34 15.98
CA VAL A 208 -4.99 -12.31 15.49
C VAL A 208 -4.86 -12.43 13.96
N PRO A 209 -4.69 -13.64 13.39
CA PRO A 209 -4.39 -13.81 11.96
C PRO A 209 -5.50 -13.27 11.06
N SER A 210 -6.76 -13.65 11.33
CA SER A 210 -7.90 -13.09 10.62
C SER A 210 -8.22 -11.71 11.19
N GLU A 211 -8.17 -10.68 10.35
CA GLU A 211 -8.31 -9.29 10.79
C GLU A 211 -9.75 -8.92 11.18
N THR A 212 -10.70 -9.21 10.29
CA THR A 212 -12.14 -8.92 10.43
C THR A 212 -12.93 -9.95 9.61
N PRO A 213 -14.20 -10.24 9.94
CA PRO A 213 -15.06 -11.13 9.13
C PRO A 213 -15.24 -10.65 7.68
N PHE A 214 -15.20 -9.34 7.44
CA PHE A 214 -15.23 -8.76 6.11
C PHE A 214 -14.07 -7.76 6.01
N LEU A 215 -13.10 -8.06 5.16
CA LEU A 215 -11.92 -7.22 4.98
C LEU A 215 -12.31 -5.86 4.39
N THR A 216 -11.52 -4.84 4.70
CA THR A 216 -11.77 -3.47 4.27
C THR A 216 -11.65 -3.35 2.75
N THR A 217 -12.69 -2.82 2.11
CA THR A 217 -12.65 -2.49 0.69
C THR A 217 -11.79 -1.25 0.43
N SER A 218 -11.25 -1.14 -0.78
CA SER A 218 -10.52 0.02 -1.27
C SER A 218 -10.85 0.22 -2.75
N VAL A 219 -10.41 1.34 -3.34
CA VAL A 219 -10.59 1.64 -4.77
C VAL A 219 -9.25 1.67 -5.49
N GLY A 220 -9.24 1.40 -6.80
CA GLY A 220 -8.00 1.39 -7.60
C GLY A 220 -7.15 2.65 -7.45
N ALA A 221 -7.78 3.82 -7.43
CA ALA A 221 -7.09 5.11 -7.27
C ALA A 221 -6.34 5.23 -5.92
N PHE A 222 -6.84 4.59 -4.87
CA PHE A 222 -6.24 4.66 -3.54
C PHE A 222 -4.96 3.82 -3.47
N ALA A 223 -5.01 2.54 -3.87
CA ALA A 223 -3.80 1.72 -3.92
C ALA A 223 -2.74 2.31 -4.86
N PHE A 224 -3.16 2.78 -6.04
CA PHE A 224 -2.26 3.41 -7.01
C PHE A 224 -1.58 4.66 -6.43
N SER A 225 -2.36 5.58 -5.85
CA SER A 225 -1.83 6.80 -5.22
C SER A 225 -0.95 6.48 -4.01
N TYR A 226 -1.34 5.51 -3.17
CA TYR A 226 -0.56 5.10 -2.00
C TYR A 226 0.82 4.62 -2.42
N ILE A 227 0.89 3.68 -3.36
CA ILE A 227 2.16 3.09 -3.81
C ILE A 227 3.02 4.15 -4.49
N TYR A 228 2.43 4.96 -5.38
CA TYR A 228 3.14 6.01 -6.08
C TYR A 228 3.75 7.04 -5.12
N ASN A 229 2.95 7.55 -4.18
CA ASN A 229 3.38 8.63 -3.29
C ASN A 229 4.35 8.15 -2.18
N ASN A 230 4.23 6.89 -1.73
CA ASN A 230 4.99 6.41 -0.58
C ASN A 230 6.25 5.62 -0.94
N PHE A 231 6.36 5.09 -2.16
CA PHE A 231 7.47 4.18 -2.48
C PHE A 231 8.14 4.49 -3.81
N VAL A 232 7.44 5.03 -4.81
CA VAL A 232 8.09 5.31 -6.11
C VAL A 232 9.05 6.49 -5.98
N VAL A 233 10.27 6.31 -6.49
CA VAL A 233 11.22 7.42 -6.66
C VAL A 233 10.72 8.29 -7.82
N PRO A 234 10.48 9.60 -7.64
CA PRO A 234 9.93 10.45 -8.68
C PRO A 234 10.72 10.39 -10.00
N GLY A 235 10.01 10.26 -11.13
CA GLY A 235 10.60 10.17 -12.47
C GLY A 235 11.39 8.89 -12.77
N SER A 236 11.30 7.86 -11.91
CA SER A 236 12.09 6.63 -12.09
C SER A 236 11.41 5.53 -12.91
N CYS A 237 10.10 5.63 -13.14
CA CYS A 237 9.36 4.65 -13.93
C CYS A 237 9.82 4.69 -15.40
N PRO A 238 10.08 3.56 -16.05
CA PRO A 238 10.56 3.50 -17.43
C PRO A 238 9.42 3.66 -18.47
N PHE A 239 8.24 4.11 -18.04
CA PHE A 239 7.05 4.31 -18.85
C PHE A 239 6.35 5.61 -18.40
N ASP A 240 5.48 6.15 -19.26
CA ASP A 240 4.66 7.30 -18.89
C ASP A 240 3.60 6.88 -17.87
N ILE A 241 3.62 7.46 -16.68
CA ILE A 241 2.70 7.10 -15.60
C ILE A 241 1.23 7.29 -16.00
N SER A 242 0.94 8.19 -16.93
CA SER A 242 -0.42 8.48 -17.42
C SER A 242 -1.05 7.33 -18.22
N ILE A 243 -0.30 6.27 -18.58
CA ILE A 243 -0.90 5.06 -19.16
C ILE A 243 -1.88 4.40 -18.20
N ILE A 244 -1.69 4.59 -16.89
CA ILE A 244 -2.61 4.14 -15.85
C ILE A 244 -3.62 5.27 -15.67
N ASN A 245 -4.79 5.13 -16.29
CA ASN A 245 -5.84 6.16 -16.27
C ASN A 245 -6.60 6.20 -14.93
N LEU A 246 -5.87 6.44 -13.85
CA LEU A 246 -6.36 6.67 -12.49
C LEU A 246 -5.72 7.96 -11.95
N PRO A 247 -6.42 8.74 -11.12
CA PRO A 247 -5.83 9.91 -10.50
C PRO A 247 -4.74 9.51 -9.51
N ILE A 248 -3.67 10.29 -9.48
CA ILE A 248 -2.69 10.30 -8.38
C ILE A 248 -3.15 11.39 -7.41
N LEU A 249 -3.73 10.96 -6.30
CA LEU A 249 -4.25 11.82 -5.24
C LEU A 249 -3.10 12.38 -4.40
N ALA A 250 -3.33 13.49 -3.69
CA ALA A 250 -2.35 13.94 -2.70
C ALA A 250 -2.17 12.90 -1.60
N LYS A 251 -0.93 12.78 -1.10
CA LYS A 251 -0.64 11.91 0.03
C LYS A 251 -1.39 12.38 1.29
N LEU A 252 -1.95 11.45 2.05
CA LEU A 252 -2.56 11.71 3.35
C LEU A 252 -1.83 10.91 4.43
N ASP A 253 -1.22 11.61 5.37
CA ASP A 253 -0.46 11.03 6.49
C ASP A 253 -1.28 11.07 7.78
N VAL A 254 -1.14 10.02 8.60
CA VAL A 254 -1.72 9.96 9.96
C VAL A 254 -0.65 10.37 10.97
N GLU A 255 -0.94 11.39 11.77
CA GLU A 255 0.00 11.98 12.73
C GLU A 255 -0.18 11.44 14.15
N ASP A 256 -0.21 10.11 14.29
CA ASP A 256 -0.08 9.46 15.59
C ASP A 256 1.33 8.88 15.80
N ALA A 257 1.63 8.40 17.02
CA ALA A 257 2.94 7.88 17.38
C ALA A 257 3.39 6.67 16.53
N SER A 258 2.43 5.88 16.04
CA SER A 258 2.61 4.73 15.16
C SER A 258 2.48 5.07 13.67
N LYS A 259 2.20 6.33 13.31
CA LYS A 259 1.97 6.77 11.92
C LYS A 259 0.88 5.96 11.21
N GLY A 260 -0.18 5.62 11.94
CA GLY A 260 -1.30 4.83 11.46
C GLY A 260 -1.14 3.33 11.67
N PHE A 261 0.04 2.78 11.94
CA PHE A 261 0.26 1.33 11.94
C PHE A 261 -0.14 0.58 13.22
N ASP A 262 -0.45 1.29 14.31
CA ASP A 262 -0.91 0.71 15.59
C ASP A 262 -1.80 1.70 16.37
N VAL A 263 -2.91 2.11 15.76
CA VAL A 263 -3.88 3.03 16.37
C VAL A 263 -4.67 2.31 17.48
N LYS A 264 -4.93 3.03 18.59
CA LYS A 264 -5.63 2.46 19.75
C LYS A 264 -7.08 2.08 19.41
N PRO A 265 -7.61 0.96 19.95
CA PRO A 265 -8.98 0.50 19.70
C PRO A 265 -10.01 1.28 20.53
N ARG A 266 -10.20 2.57 20.22
CA ARG A 266 -11.15 3.45 20.91
C ARG A 266 -11.55 4.64 20.04
N ASP A 267 -12.68 5.23 20.38
CA ASP A 267 -13.07 6.53 19.86
C ASP A 267 -12.01 7.57 20.25
N GLN A 268 -11.52 8.31 19.26
CA GLN A 268 -10.51 9.33 19.48
C GLN A 268 -10.48 10.33 18.31
N ILE A 269 -9.86 11.47 18.56
CA ILE A 269 -9.48 12.40 17.50
C ILE A 269 -8.11 11.97 16.98
N LEU A 270 -7.98 11.86 15.66
CA LEU A 270 -6.71 11.65 14.97
C LEU A 270 -6.37 12.92 14.17
N THR A 271 -5.08 13.22 14.08
CA THR A 271 -4.57 14.34 13.29
C THR A 271 -4.01 13.81 11.98
N PHE A 272 -4.23 14.54 10.89
CA PHE A 272 -3.81 14.18 9.55
C PHE A 272 -3.10 15.35 8.88
N THR A 273 -2.19 15.03 7.96
CA THR A 273 -1.46 15.99 7.17
C THR A 273 -1.47 15.63 5.70
N SER A 274 -1.47 16.63 4.83
CA SER A 274 -1.39 16.44 3.39
C SER A 274 -0.80 17.68 2.71
N ASP A 275 0.05 17.49 1.69
CA ASP A 275 0.39 18.54 0.75
C ASP A 275 -0.53 18.43 -0.46
N ILE A 276 -1.42 19.41 -0.62
CA ILE A 276 -2.38 19.46 -1.72
C ILE A 276 -1.95 20.43 -2.82
N THR A 277 -0.69 20.87 -2.81
CA THR A 277 -0.14 21.77 -3.83
C THR A 277 -0.19 21.10 -5.20
N GLY A 278 -0.74 21.80 -6.19
CA GLY A 278 -0.83 21.30 -7.57
C GLY A 278 -1.89 20.21 -7.78
N ILE A 279 -2.70 19.88 -6.76
CA ILE A 279 -3.86 19.01 -6.95
C ILE A 279 -4.97 19.80 -7.64
N GLU A 280 -5.45 19.24 -8.75
CA GLU A 280 -6.48 19.86 -9.56
C GLU A 280 -7.72 20.17 -8.70
N ASN A 281 -8.27 21.38 -8.85
CA ASN A 281 -9.46 21.86 -8.12
C ASN A 281 -9.32 21.97 -6.59
N ALA A 282 -8.15 21.72 -6.01
CA ALA A 282 -7.89 21.84 -4.57
C ALA A 282 -7.37 23.24 -4.16
N GLU A 283 -6.84 24.03 -5.10
CA GLU A 283 -6.29 25.37 -4.83
C GLU A 283 -7.28 26.30 -4.14
N ARG A 284 -8.57 26.21 -4.50
CA ARG A 284 -9.67 27.01 -3.91
C ARG A 284 -9.90 26.72 -2.41
N LEU A 285 -9.38 25.62 -1.90
CA LEU A 285 -9.54 25.19 -0.51
C LEU A 285 -8.44 25.78 0.39
N ILE A 286 -7.30 26.17 -0.19
CA ILE A 286 -6.12 26.64 0.53
C ILE A 286 -6.47 27.92 1.29
N GLY A 287 -6.19 27.92 2.60
CA GLY A 287 -6.48 29.04 3.50
C GLY A 287 -7.90 29.05 4.06
N GLY A 288 -8.76 28.10 3.65
CA GLY A 288 -10.09 27.91 4.22
C GLY A 288 -10.05 27.32 5.64
N ASN A 289 -11.18 27.35 6.34
CA ASN A 289 -11.33 26.80 7.69
C ASN A 289 -11.67 25.30 7.73
N GLY A 290 -11.83 24.66 6.57
CA GLY A 290 -12.26 23.25 6.44
C GLY A 290 -13.75 23.04 6.22
N ASP A 291 -14.56 24.10 6.13
CA ASP A 291 -16.00 23.97 5.92
C ASP A 291 -16.31 23.21 4.63
N GLY A 292 -17.18 22.19 4.73
CA GLY A 292 -17.53 21.32 3.61
C GLY A 292 -16.49 20.24 3.28
N LEU A 293 -15.42 20.12 4.07
CA LEU A 293 -14.46 19.02 3.97
C LEU A 293 -14.70 17.97 5.05
N PHE A 294 -14.48 16.72 4.67
CA PHE A 294 -14.70 15.55 5.52
C PHE A 294 -13.50 14.63 5.45
N LEU A 295 -13.23 13.93 6.53
CA LEU A 295 -12.44 12.72 6.47
C LEU A 295 -13.40 11.54 6.34
N THR A 296 -13.30 10.84 5.22
CA THR A 296 -14.14 9.69 4.90
C THR A 296 -13.35 8.41 5.07
N TYR A 297 -13.93 7.45 5.79
CA TYR A 297 -13.33 6.16 6.11
C TYR A 297 -14.00 5.01 5.37
N PHE A 298 -13.20 4.07 4.90
CA PHE A 298 -13.61 2.70 4.60
C PHE A 298 -13.15 1.79 5.73
N SER A 299 -14.07 0.98 6.25
CA SER A 299 -13.78 -0.04 7.26
C SER A 299 -14.68 -1.25 7.01
N GLY A 300 -14.07 -2.42 6.83
CA GLY A 300 -14.75 -3.60 6.32
C GLY A 300 -15.50 -3.32 5.02
N GLN A 301 -16.75 -3.78 4.97
CA GLN A 301 -17.68 -3.56 3.85
C GLN A 301 -18.79 -2.56 4.23
N LEU A 302 -18.55 -1.70 5.22
CA LEU A 302 -19.51 -0.67 5.60
C LEU A 302 -19.66 0.37 4.48
N LEU A 303 -20.80 1.05 4.46
CA LEU A 303 -20.92 2.28 3.67
C LEU A 303 -19.86 3.29 4.15
N PRO A 304 -19.33 4.15 3.26
CA PRO A 304 -18.31 5.11 3.66
C PRO A 304 -18.80 6.00 4.81
N ILE A 305 -17.96 6.14 5.84
CA ILE A 305 -18.26 6.91 7.05
C ILE A 305 -17.56 8.26 6.93
N SER A 306 -18.30 9.36 6.87
CA SER A 306 -17.72 10.70 6.70
C SER A 306 -17.87 11.55 7.95
N GLU A 307 -16.74 11.95 8.52
CA GLU A 307 -16.66 12.84 9.68
C GLU A 307 -16.15 14.22 9.25
N PRO A 308 -16.75 15.34 9.72
CA PRO A 308 -16.25 16.67 9.39
C PRO A 308 -14.84 16.87 9.95
N ILE A 309 -13.98 17.56 9.19
CA ILE A 309 -12.65 17.92 9.68
C ILE A 309 -12.73 19.15 10.60
N SER A 310 -11.74 19.31 11.47
CA SER A 310 -11.65 20.40 12.42
C SER A 310 -10.19 20.82 12.65
N ASN A 311 -9.97 21.89 13.43
CA ASN A 311 -8.64 22.39 13.79
C ASN A 311 -7.69 22.60 12.59
N VAL A 312 -8.25 23.03 11.46
CA VAL A 312 -7.54 23.18 10.19
C VAL A 312 -6.46 24.25 10.28
N LYS A 313 -5.25 23.88 9.88
CA LYS A 313 -4.08 24.74 9.80
C LYS A 313 -3.47 24.61 8.42
N TRP A 314 -3.06 25.75 7.85
CA TRP A 314 -2.43 25.83 6.55
C TRP A 314 -0.99 26.31 6.65
N HIS A 315 -0.10 25.68 5.90
CA HIS A 315 1.25 26.17 5.66
C HIS A 315 1.68 25.87 4.22
N LYS A 316 1.69 26.89 3.34
CA LYS A 316 2.18 26.77 1.95
C LYS A 316 1.61 25.53 1.21
N GLY A 317 0.28 25.43 1.13
CA GLY A 317 -0.40 24.29 0.48
C GLY A 317 -0.49 23.01 1.33
N HIS A 318 0.24 22.93 2.43
CA HIS A 318 0.08 21.85 3.39
C HIS A 318 -1.08 22.12 4.32
N ILE A 319 -1.98 21.15 4.44
CA ILE A 319 -3.07 21.14 5.40
C ILE A 319 -2.72 20.22 6.57
N THR A 320 -3.03 20.66 7.79
CA THR A 320 -3.08 19.81 8.98
C THR A 320 -4.46 19.96 9.59
N PHE A 321 -5.12 18.86 9.93
CA PHE A 321 -6.47 18.88 10.47
C PHE A 321 -6.73 17.68 11.37
N ASP A 322 -7.77 17.81 12.19
CA ASP A 322 -8.23 16.77 13.09
C ASP A 322 -9.56 16.19 12.59
N ALA A 323 -9.76 14.89 12.76
CA ALA A 323 -11.03 14.23 12.50
C ALA A 323 -11.33 13.19 13.57
N PHE A 324 -12.62 12.98 13.84
CA PHE A 324 -13.07 11.93 14.76
C PHE A 324 -12.95 10.56 14.11
N PHE A 325 -12.42 9.59 14.85
CA PHE A 325 -12.35 8.19 14.47
C PHE A 325 -13.40 7.41 15.27
N PRO A 326 -14.57 7.09 14.67
CA PRO A 326 -15.74 6.55 15.35
C PRO A 326 -15.66 5.02 15.55
N PHE A 327 -14.60 4.59 16.24
CA PHE A 327 -14.21 3.18 16.38
C PHE A 327 -15.32 2.29 16.95
N LYS A 328 -15.98 2.69 18.04
CA LYS A 328 -16.90 1.80 18.78
C LYS A 328 -18.23 1.60 18.06
N GLU A 329 -18.77 2.67 17.48
CA GLU A 329 -20.05 2.62 16.76
C GLU A 329 -19.95 1.71 15.53
N ASN A 330 -18.81 1.75 14.84
CA ASN A 330 -18.59 1.05 13.58
C ASN A 330 -17.74 -0.22 13.69
N VAL A 331 -17.24 -0.54 14.90
CA VAL A 331 -16.36 -1.69 15.18
C VAL A 331 -15.16 -1.73 14.20
N MET A 332 -14.37 -0.65 14.19
CA MET A 332 -13.31 -0.42 13.19
C MET A 332 -12.00 -1.14 13.53
N GLN A 333 -12.05 -2.46 13.73
CA GLN A 333 -10.88 -3.30 13.92
C GLN A 333 -10.21 -3.58 12.57
N GLY A 334 -8.88 -3.68 12.55
CA GLY A 334 -8.12 -3.93 11.32
C GLY A 334 -7.81 -2.68 10.53
N LEU A 335 -7.65 -2.87 9.21
CA LEU A 335 -7.40 -1.80 8.28
C LEU A 335 -8.62 -0.88 8.19
N THR A 336 -8.37 0.42 8.29
CA THR A 336 -9.26 1.49 7.88
C THR A 336 -8.53 2.35 6.86
N VAL A 337 -9.20 2.65 5.74
CA VAL A 337 -8.66 3.50 4.69
C VAL A 337 -9.34 4.86 4.76
N ALA A 338 -8.56 5.93 4.94
CA ALA A 338 -9.07 7.28 5.12
C ALA A 338 -8.77 8.17 3.91
N ALA A 339 -9.69 9.08 3.57
CA ALA A 339 -9.52 10.04 2.49
C ALA A 339 -10.13 11.40 2.85
N LEU A 340 -9.42 12.48 2.55
CA LEU A 340 -9.93 13.85 2.66
C LEU A 340 -10.84 14.14 1.46
N THR A 341 -12.12 14.37 1.71
CA THR A 341 -13.16 14.51 0.67
C THR A 341 -13.90 15.84 0.74
N THR A 342 -14.47 16.24 -0.39
CA THR A 342 -15.33 17.44 -0.55
C THR A 342 -16.84 17.15 -0.38
N SER A 343 -17.19 15.92 -0.04
CA SER A 343 -18.56 15.46 0.19
C SER A 343 -18.58 14.46 1.34
N SER A 344 -19.76 14.29 1.95
CA SER A 344 -20.03 13.35 3.03
C SER A 344 -21.11 12.31 2.71
N LYS A 345 -21.68 12.37 1.51
CA LYS A 345 -22.83 11.54 1.13
C LYS A 345 -22.41 10.53 0.08
N PHE A 346 -21.88 9.40 0.54
CA PHE A 346 -21.49 8.30 -0.32
C PHE A 346 -22.33 7.06 -0.02
N THR A 347 -22.90 6.47 -1.06
CA THR A 347 -23.66 5.21 -1.01
C THR A 347 -22.87 4.01 -1.52
N ALA A 348 -21.64 4.21 -1.98
CA ALA A 348 -20.74 3.16 -2.46
C ALA A 348 -19.28 3.67 -2.46
N PRO A 349 -18.29 2.79 -2.22
CA PRO A 349 -16.87 3.13 -2.27
C PRO A 349 -16.43 3.79 -3.60
N ALA A 350 -16.89 3.27 -4.74
CA ALA A 350 -16.51 3.76 -6.07
C ALA A 350 -16.80 5.25 -6.33
N MET A 351 -17.74 5.85 -5.59
CA MET A 351 -18.10 7.27 -5.75
C MET A 351 -17.14 8.23 -5.04
N ILE A 352 -16.23 7.72 -4.20
CA ILE A 352 -15.36 8.59 -3.39
C ILE A 352 -14.28 9.28 -4.23
N THR A 353 -13.81 8.62 -5.29
CA THR A 353 -12.60 9.02 -6.02
C THR A 353 -12.69 10.44 -6.55
N GLU A 354 -13.83 10.81 -7.17
CA GLU A 354 -14.06 12.15 -7.71
C GLU A 354 -14.15 13.24 -6.64
N ALA A 355 -14.55 12.87 -5.42
CA ALA A 355 -14.65 13.79 -4.29
C ALA A 355 -13.37 13.88 -3.46
N THR A 356 -12.37 13.03 -3.73
CA THR A 356 -11.16 12.90 -2.92
C THR A 356 -10.10 13.91 -3.33
N ILE A 357 -9.57 14.64 -2.36
CA ILE A 357 -8.45 15.57 -2.52
C ILE A 357 -7.13 14.87 -2.18
N ALA A 358 -7.11 14.18 -1.05
CA ALA A 358 -5.94 13.48 -0.54
C ALA A 358 -6.33 12.12 0.01
N GLY A 359 -5.52 11.11 -0.30
CA GLY A 359 -5.71 9.76 0.18
C GLY A 359 -4.84 8.73 -0.58
N PRO A 360 -4.83 7.50 -0.11
CA PRO A 360 -5.38 7.07 1.18
C PRO A 360 -4.38 7.37 2.32
N GLY A 361 -4.92 7.66 3.51
CA GLY A 361 -4.23 7.46 4.77
C GLY A 361 -4.62 6.09 5.32
N LEU A 362 -3.65 5.31 5.79
CA LEU A 362 -3.92 3.97 6.36
C LEU A 362 -3.94 4.04 7.88
N ILE A 363 -4.95 3.43 8.48
CA ILE A 363 -5.12 3.31 9.92
C ILE A 363 -5.28 1.83 10.23
N GLN A 364 -4.44 1.30 11.09
CA GLN A 364 -4.42 -0.09 11.49
C GLN A 364 -4.70 -0.19 12.97
N VAL A 365 -5.84 -0.82 13.31
CA VAL A 365 -6.18 -1.15 14.70
C VAL A 365 -5.93 -2.64 14.92
N ASN A 366 -4.92 -2.97 15.72
CA ASN A 366 -4.45 -4.33 15.88
C ASN A 366 -5.02 -5.01 17.12
N ASP A 367 -5.52 -6.23 16.95
CA ASP A 367 -5.85 -7.12 18.06
C ASP A 367 -4.66 -8.04 18.33
N LYS A 368 -4.10 -7.97 19.54
CA LYS A 368 -2.81 -8.58 19.92
C LYS A 368 -3.05 -9.87 20.71
N LEU A 369 -2.24 -10.90 20.45
CA LEU A 369 -2.28 -12.23 21.10
C LEU A 369 -1.57 -12.27 22.45
#